data_AF-A0A535LH83-F1
#
_entry.id   AF-A0A535LH83-F1
#
_cell.length_a   1.000
_cell.length_b   1.000
_cell.length_c   1.000
_cell.angle_alpha   90.00
_cell.angle_beta   90.00
_cell.angle_gamma   90.00
#
_symmetry.space_group_name_H-M   'P 1'
#
loop_
_entity.id
_entity.type
_entity.pdbx_description
1 polymer ?
#
loop_
_entity_poly.entity_id
_entity_poly.type
_entity_poly.pdbx_seq_one_letter_code
_entity_poly.pdbx_strand_id
1 'polypeptide(L)'
;MPRLSDTMQEGTISRWLKQPGDEVKKGDVLAEIETDKATMDLEAYESGTLEKILVQGGETVPIGQAVAVIGSGSGAQNAGAEPAQQPAQEPSPAPATARTATEEAPAAPEPAADSKNQAPAAESTNVQQKVP
;
A
#
# COMPACT_ATOMS: atom_id res chain seq x y z
N MET A 1 15.54 -14.03 -0.69
CA MET A 1 15.90 -12.90 -1.53
C MET A 1 17.39 -12.95 -1.78
N PRO A 2 17.79 -13.29 -3.01
CA PRO A 2 19.19 -13.26 -3.39
C PRO A 2 19.71 -11.83 -3.48
N ARG A 3 21.02 -11.66 -3.35
CA ARG A 3 21.69 -10.39 -3.65
C ARG A 3 21.83 -10.27 -5.17
N LEU A 4 21.13 -9.31 -5.76
CA LEU A 4 21.18 -9.02 -7.19
C LEU A 4 22.17 -7.90 -7.57
N SER A 5 22.69 -7.16 -6.58
CA SER A 5 23.71 -6.12 -6.77
C SER A 5 24.58 -5.96 -5.53
N ASP A 6 25.85 -5.55 -5.72
CA ASP A 6 26.83 -5.42 -4.63
C ASP A 6 26.42 -4.40 -3.56
N THR A 7 25.69 -3.36 -3.97
CA THR A 7 25.20 -2.28 -3.08
C THR A 7 23.76 -2.50 -2.59
N MET A 8 23.10 -3.60 -2.96
CA MET A 8 21.71 -3.87 -2.55
C MET A 8 21.68 -4.27 -1.07
N GLN A 9 20.67 -3.80 -0.34
CA GLN A 9 20.40 -4.17 1.07
C GLN A 9 19.06 -4.88 1.20
N GLU A 10 18.08 -4.46 0.40
CA GLU A 10 16.71 -4.95 0.34
C GLU A 10 16.18 -4.88 -1.09
N GLY A 11 15.11 -5.61 -1.38
CA GLY A 11 14.40 -5.58 -2.65
C GLY A 11 12.90 -5.78 -2.45
N THR A 12 12.09 -5.15 -3.29
CA THR A 12 10.63 -5.27 -3.26
C THR A 12 10.19 -6.27 -4.30
N ILE A 13 9.37 -7.25 -3.92
CA ILE A 13 8.79 -8.15 -4.92
C ILE A 13 7.70 -7.37 -5.65
N SER A 14 7.89 -6.99 -6.92
CA SER A 14 6.90 -6.23 -7.67
C SER A 14 5.69 -7.10 -8.03
N ARG A 15 5.94 -8.24 -8.68
CA ARG A 15 4.91 -9.25 -8.98
C ARG A 15 5.47 -10.65 -9.07
N TRP A 16 4.62 -11.63 -8.73
CA TRP A 16 4.89 -13.05 -8.96
C TRP A 16 4.43 -13.44 -10.37
N LEU A 17 5.28 -14.17 -11.10
CA LEU A 17 4.94 -14.79 -12.37
C LEU A 17 4.56 -16.27 -12.21
N LYS A 18 4.99 -16.88 -11.09
CA LYS A 18 4.70 -18.27 -10.71
C LYS A 18 3.84 -18.34 -9.46
N GLN A 19 3.03 -19.40 -9.36
CA GLN A 19 2.09 -19.60 -8.25
C GLN A 19 2.43 -20.87 -7.45
N PRO A 20 1.98 -20.98 -6.19
CA PRO A 20 2.10 -22.21 -5.44
C PRO A 20 1.46 -23.39 -6.20
N GLY A 21 2.22 -24.46 -6.42
CA GLY A 21 1.85 -25.63 -7.21
C GLY A 21 2.46 -25.65 -8.62
N ASP A 22 3.02 -24.54 -9.12
CA ASP A 22 3.67 -24.51 -10.43
C ASP A 22 5.01 -25.24 -10.44
N GLU A 23 5.28 -25.98 -11.52
CA GLU A 23 6.62 -26.51 -11.80
C GLU A 23 7.56 -25.38 -12.27
N VAL A 24 8.77 -25.37 -11.73
CA VAL A 24 9.82 -24.39 -11.99
C VAL A 24 11.13 -25.11 -12.27
N LYS A 25 11.91 -24.63 -13.23
CA LYS A 25 13.23 -25.18 -13.57
C LYS A 25 14.30 -24.16 -13.22
N LYS A 26 15.52 -24.64 -12.99
CA LYS A 26 16.67 -23.74 -12.84
C LYS A 26 16.76 -22.76 -14.00
N GLY A 27 16.76 -21.46 -13.69
CA GLY A 27 16.75 -20.36 -14.67
C GLY A 27 15.36 -19.86 -15.07
N ASP A 28 14.26 -20.49 -14.61
CA ASP A 28 12.92 -19.92 -14.82
C ASP A 28 12.69 -18.69 -13.95
N VAL A 29 12.03 -17.68 -14.51
CA VAL A 29 11.66 -16.47 -13.78
C VAL A 29 10.44 -16.74 -12.89
N LEU A 30 10.61 -16.52 -11.59
CA LEU A 30 9.60 -16.74 -10.56
C LEU A 30 8.81 -15.47 -10.24
N ALA A 31 9.50 -14.35 -10.11
CA ALA A 31 8.96 -13.05 -9.74
C ALA A 31 9.83 -11.93 -10.30
N GLU A 32 9.31 -10.72 -10.33
CA GLU A 32 10.08 -9.51 -10.58
C GLU A 32 10.41 -8.83 -9.26
N ILE A 33 11.67 -8.43 -9.10
CA ILE A 33 12.16 -7.67 -7.95
C ILE A 33 12.44 -6.25 -8.40
N GLU A 34 11.80 -5.28 -7.77
CA GLU A 34 12.10 -3.87 -7.90
C GLU A 34 13.10 -3.46 -6.82
N THR A 35 14.16 -2.78 -7.25
CA THR A 35 15.15 -2.17 -6.38
C THR A 35 15.20 -0.67 -6.67
N ASP A 36 15.90 0.11 -5.83
CA ASP A 36 16.12 1.55 -6.05
C ASP A 36 16.74 1.88 -7.43
N LYS A 37 17.45 0.93 -8.05
CA LYS A 37 18.20 1.17 -9.29
C LYS A 37 17.59 0.51 -10.52
N ALA A 38 16.93 -0.62 -10.36
CA ALA A 38 16.41 -1.40 -11.49
C ALA A 38 15.35 -2.41 -11.03
N THR A 39 14.50 -2.79 -11.97
CA THR A 39 13.70 -4.02 -11.89
C THR A 39 14.52 -5.17 -12.45
N MET A 40 14.61 -6.26 -11.71
CA MET A 40 15.38 -7.45 -12.06
C MET A 40 14.54 -8.71 -11.85
N ASP A 41 14.79 -9.73 -12.65
CA ASP A 41 14.06 -10.99 -12.57
C ASP A 41 14.62 -11.91 -11.46
N LEU A 42 13.74 -12.44 -10.62
CA LEU A 42 14.06 -13.50 -9.67
C LEU A 42 14.01 -14.85 -10.38
N GLU A 43 15.19 -15.37 -10.73
CA GLU A 43 15.31 -16.70 -11.33
C GLU A 43 15.35 -17.80 -10.27
N ALA A 44 14.79 -18.96 -10.62
CA ALA A 44 14.89 -20.17 -9.80
C ALA A 44 16.33 -20.71 -9.81
N TYR A 45 16.89 -20.92 -8.63
CA TYR A 45 18.24 -21.52 -8.48
C TYR A 45 18.24 -23.03 -8.69
N GLU A 46 17.11 -23.68 -8.40
CA GLU A 46 16.92 -25.12 -8.45
C GLU A 46 15.60 -25.46 -9.15
N SER A 47 15.53 -26.66 -9.72
CA SER A 47 14.30 -27.17 -10.33
C SER A 47 13.42 -27.86 -9.28
N GLY A 48 12.11 -27.65 -9.34
CA GLY A 48 11.15 -28.23 -8.41
C GLY A 48 9.74 -27.68 -8.63
N THR A 49 8.95 -27.66 -7.56
CA THR A 49 7.62 -27.07 -7.51
C THR A 49 7.63 -25.92 -6.52
N LEU A 50 7.08 -24.78 -6.90
CA LEU A 50 6.87 -23.65 -5.98
C LEU A 50 5.83 -24.10 -4.94
N GLU A 51 6.23 -24.43 -3.72
CA GLU A 51 5.30 -24.98 -2.72
C GLU A 51 4.53 -23.88 -2.00
N LYS A 52 5.20 -22.77 -1.69
CA LYS A 52 4.60 -21.66 -0.95
C LYS A 52 5.32 -20.34 -1.21
N ILE A 53 4.54 -19.28 -1.36
CA ILE A 53 5.00 -17.90 -1.35
C ILE A 53 4.94 -17.37 0.09
N LEU A 54 6.08 -16.90 0.61
CA LEU A 54 6.18 -16.34 1.97
C LEU A 54 5.97 -14.83 1.98
N VAL A 55 6.31 -14.17 0.87
CA VAL A 55 6.29 -12.71 0.70
C VAL A 55 5.44 -12.38 -0.52
N GLN A 56 4.40 -11.56 -0.35
CA GLN A 56 3.50 -11.18 -1.43
C GLN A 56 4.10 -10.09 -2.33
N GLY A 57 3.49 -9.90 -3.51
CA GLY A 57 3.83 -8.74 -4.36
C GLY A 57 3.51 -7.42 -3.66
N GLY A 58 4.39 -6.43 -3.81
CA GLY A 58 4.37 -5.14 -3.14
C GLY A 58 5.15 -5.08 -1.82
N GLU A 59 5.70 -6.19 -1.34
CA GLU A 59 6.41 -6.24 -0.05
C GLU A 59 7.93 -6.16 -0.21
N THR A 60 8.56 -5.40 0.69
CA THR A 60 10.02 -5.18 0.72
C THR A 60 10.70 -6.17 1.67
N VAL A 61 11.78 -6.78 1.18
CA VAL A 61 12.46 -7.89 1.83
C VAL A 61 13.96 -7.63 1.91
N PRO A 62 14.60 -7.82 3.07
CA PRO A 62 16.05 -7.75 3.18
C PRO A 62 16.74 -8.94 2.49
N ILE A 63 17.96 -8.71 2.01
CA ILE A 63 18.78 -9.78 1.42
C ILE A 63 18.98 -10.92 2.43
N GLY A 64 18.88 -12.15 1.93
CA GLY A 64 19.06 -13.36 2.73
C GLY A 64 17.79 -13.87 3.39
N GLN A 65 16.70 -13.09 3.44
CA GLN A 65 15.41 -13.59 3.95
C GLN A 65 14.77 -14.58 2.96
N ALA A 66 14.16 -15.65 3.44
CA ALA A 66 13.40 -16.58 2.60
C ALA A 66 12.12 -15.92 2.05
N VAL A 67 11.92 -15.95 0.71
CA VAL A 67 10.77 -15.34 0.02
C VAL A 67 9.74 -16.34 -0.49
N ALA A 68 10.19 -17.57 -0.77
CA ALA A 68 9.35 -18.69 -1.18
C ALA A 68 10.06 -20.01 -0.87
N VAL A 69 9.29 -21.10 -0.90
CA VAL A 69 9.78 -22.46 -0.71
C VAL A 69 9.62 -23.21 -2.03
N ILE A 70 10.70 -23.80 -2.53
CA ILE A 70 10.71 -24.68 -3.70
C ILE A 70 11.07 -26.09 -3.20
N GLY A 71 10.23 -27.07 -3.51
CA GLY A 71 10.41 -28.46 -3.09
C GLY A 71 10.34 -29.43 -4.27
N SER A 72 10.64 -30.71 -4.06
CA SER A 72 10.63 -31.74 -5.11
C SER A 72 9.23 -32.20 -5.55
N GLY A 73 8.19 -31.40 -5.30
CA GLY A 73 6.79 -31.73 -5.66
C GLY A 73 6.11 -32.77 -4.78
N SER A 74 6.76 -33.24 -3.70
CA SER A 74 6.20 -34.24 -2.78
C SER A 74 5.32 -33.64 -1.66
N GLY A 75 5.25 -32.31 -1.54
CA GLY A 75 4.49 -31.59 -0.51
C GLY A 75 3.19 -30.92 -0.97
N ALA A 76 2.79 -31.05 -2.24
CA ALA A 76 1.62 -30.36 -2.83
C ALA A 76 0.26 -30.96 -2.42
N GLN A 77 0.08 -31.32 -1.15
CA GLN A 77 -1.22 -31.72 -0.59
C GLN A 77 -1.58 -30.90 0.66
N ASN A 78 -1.35 -29.59 0.71
CA ASN A 78 -2.16 -28.63 1.50
C ASN A 78 -1.63 -27.19 1.36
N ALA A 79 -2.18 -26.41 0.44
CA ALA A 79 -2.14 -24.95 0.55
C ALA A 79 -3.25 -24.29 -0.29
N GLY A 80 -4.46 -24.84 -0.21
CA GLY A 80 -5.65 -24.03 -0.44
C GLY A 80 -5.93 -23.23 0.82
N ALA A 81 -5.44 -22.00 0.89
CA ALA A 81 -5.96 -20.98 1.80
C ALA A 81 -5.58 -19.60 1.26
N GLU A 82 -6.63 -18.87 0.88
CA GLU A 82 -6.69 -17.46 0.51
C GLU A 82 -5.89 -16.51 1.43
N PRO A 83 -5.55 -15.31 0.94
CA PRO A 83 -4.67 -14.38 1.61
C PRO A 83 -5.34 -13.86 2.89
N ALA A 84 -4.71 -14.09 4.04
CA ALA A 84 -5.01 -13.33 5.23
C ALA A 84 -4.62 -11.88 4.97
N GLN A 85 -5.62 -11.06 4.64
CA GLN A 85 -5.53 -9.62 4.66
C GLN A 85 -4.84 -9.20 5.95
N GLN A 86 -3.70 -8.54 5.81
CA GLN A 86 -3.04 -7.83 6.90
C GLN A 86 -4.04 -6.80 7.45
N PRO A 87 -4.53 -6.93 8.69
CA PRO A 87 -5.31 -5.87 9.30
C PRO A 87 -4.39 -4.66 9.44
N ALA A 88 -4.88 -3.52 8.97
CA ALA A 88 -4.27 -2.23 9.17
C ALA A 88 -3.78 -2.06 10.61
N GLN A 89 -2.53 -1.63 10.78
CA GLN A 89 -2.01 -1.19 12.06
C GLN A 89 -2.90 -0.06 12.60
N GLU A 90 -3.51 -0.32 13.76
CA GLU A 90 -4.05 0.70 14.65
C GLU A 90 -3.00 1.78 14.95
N PRO A 91 -3.45 3.01 15.20
CA PRO A 91 -3.10 3.57 16.50
C PRO A 91 -4.32 4.04 17.28
N SER A 92 -4.35 3.55 18.52
CA SER A 92 -4.70 4.27 19.75
C SER A 92 -6.18 4.43 20.13
N PRO A 93 -6.63 3.80 21.24
CA PRO A 93 -7.88 4.14 21.90
C PRO A 93 -7.67 5.41 22.74
N ALA A 94 -8.42 6.47 22.45
CA ALA A 94 -8.70 7.51 23.41
C ALA A 94 -10.10 7.25 24.00
N PRO A 95 -10.21 6.79 25.27
CA PRO A 95 -11.51 6.58 25.89
C PRO A 95 -12.18 7.93 26.16
N ALA A 96 -13.31 8.14 25.48
CA ALA A 96 -14.30 9.15 25.82
C ALA A 96 -14.75 8.97 27.27
N THR A 97 -14.30 9.86 28.15
CA THR A 97 -14.81 9.98 29.51
C THR A 97 -16.01 10.93 29.48
N ALA A 98 -17.19 10.35 29.34
CA ALA A 98 -18.44 11.01 29.71
C ALA A 98 -18.56 11.06 31.25
N ARG A 99 -18.64 12.27 31.81
CA ARG A 99 -19.30 12.61 33.10
C ARG A 99 -19.77 14.07 32.98
N THR A 100 -21.04 14.33 32.62
CA THR A 100 -22.23 14.50 33.50
C THR A 100 -22.19 15.69 34.45
N ALA A 101 -23.32 16.42 34.45
CA ALA A 101 -23.83 17.39 35.42
C ALA A 101 -23.24 18.81 35.35
N THR A 102 -23.96 19.91 35.49
CA THR A 102 -25.38 20.21 35.73
C THR A 102 -25.50 21.74 35.63
N GLU A 103 -26.51 22.21 34.90
CA GLU A 103 -27.41 23.33 35.26
C GLU A 103 -26.84 24.55 36.02
N GLU A 104 -26.81 25.70 35.36
CA GLU A 104 -27.37 26.95 35.93
C GLU A 104 -27.84 27.88 34.80
N ALA A 105 -29.11 28.25 34.85
CA ALA A 105 -29.81 29.19 33.97
C ALA A 105 -29.76 30.62 34.59
N PRO A 106 -30.63 31.59 34.23
CA PRO A 106 -31.08 32.12 32.93
C PRO A 106 -30.92 33.67 32.85
N ALA A 107 -31.08 34.26 31.65
CA ALA A 107 -31.70 35.59 31.42
C ALA A 107 -31.65 35.89 29.90
N ALA A 108 -32.76 35.77 29.15
CA ALA A 108 -33.82 36.77 28.94
C ALA A 108 -33.46 37.81 27.82
N PRO A 109 -34.43 38.39 27.08
CA PRO A 109 -34.55 38.17 25.62
C PRO A 109 -34.54 39.45 24.73
N GLU A 110 -34.40 39.21 23.41
CA GLU A 110 -34.94 39.98 22.24
C GLU A 110 -34.51 41.45 21.99
N PRO A 111 -34.84 42.06 20.81
CA PRO A 111 -34.78 41.63 19.40
C PRO A 111 -34.20 42.74 18.47
N ALA A 112 -34.38 42.58 17.15
CA ALA A 112 -34.29 43.58 16.05
C ALA A 112 -32.88 43.85 15.48
N ALA A 113 -32.68 44.14 14.19
CA ALA A 113 -33.47 44.04 12.98
C ALA A 113 -32.52 44.34 11.81
N ASP A 114 -32.88 43.82 10.64
CA ASP A 114 -32.74 44.42 9.31
C ASP A 114 -31.80 45.63 9.15
N SER A 115 -30.73 45.45 8.37
CA SER A 115 -30.35 46.44 7.38
C SER A 115 -29.53 45.79 6.26
N LYS A 116 -30.19 45.68 5.11
CA LYS A 116 -29.73 46.14 3.78
C LYS A 116 -28.22 46.37 3.66
N ASN A 117 -27.61 45.87 2.59
CA ASN A 117 -27.50 46.66 1.34
C ASN A 117 -26.54 45.99 0.33
N GLN A 118 -27.07 45.77 -0.88
CA GLN A 118 -26.38 45.75 -2.19
C GLN A 118 -25.54 44.54 -2.65
N ALA A 119 -26.14 43.76 -3.56
CA ALA A 119 -25.57 43.46 -4.89
C ALA A 119 -25.56 44.77 -5.77
N PRO A 120 -24.92 44.87 -6.97
CA PRO A 120 -24.48 43.80 -7.88
C PRO A 120 -23.13 44.06 -8.63
N ALA A 121 -22.79 43.07 -9.47
CA ALA A 121 -21.99 43.10 -10.71
C ALA A 121 -21.08 44.31 -11.04
N ALA A 122 -19.81 44.03 -11.33
CA ALA A 122 -19.00 44.81 -12.26
C ALA A 122 -18.19 43.89 -13.18
N GLU A 123 -18.52 43.97 -14.46
CA GLU A 123 -17.70 43.57 -15.59
C GLU A 123 -16.27 44.11 -15.47
N SER A 124 -15.31 43.36 -15.98
CA SER A 124 -14.09 43.93 -16.56
C SER A 124 -13.78 43.18 -17.84
N THR A 125 -14.39 43.70 -18.91
CA THR A 125 -13.81 43.65 -20.25
C THR A 125 -12.53 44.51 -20.25
N ASN A 126 -11.53 44.13 -21.06
CA ASN A 126 -10.71 45.01 -21.91
C ASN A 126 -9.20 44.59 -21.99
N VAL A 127 -8.82 44.25 -23.23
CA VAL A 127 -7.59 44.57 -24.01
C VAL A 127 -6.20 44.07 -23.56
N GLN A 128 -5.50 43.23 -24.33
CA GLN A 128 -4.77 43.47 -25.61
C GLN A 128 -3.31 43.93 -25.41
N GLN A 129 -2.36 43.05 -25.75
CA GLN A 129 -0.99 43.42 -26.16
C GLN A 129 -0.38 42.20 -26.89
N LYS A 130 -0.43 42.09 -28.22
CA LYS A 130 0.42 42.72 -29.26
C LYS A 130 1.85 42.16 -29.32
N VAL A 131 2.07 41.23 -30.27
CA VAL A 131 3.20 40.94 -31.22
C VAL A 131 4.65 40.85 -30.67
N PRO A 132 5.56 40.11 -31.34
CA PRO A 132 6.14 40.52 -32.64
C PRO A 132 5.71 39.69 -33.86
#